data_AF-A0A935KUF7-F1
#
_entry.id   AF-A0A935KUF7-F1
#
_cell.length_a   1.000
_cell.length_b   1.000
_cell.length_c   1.000
_cell.angle_alpha   90.00
_cell.angle_beta   90.00
_cell.angle_gamma   90.00
#
_symmetry.space_group_name_H-M   'P 1'
#
loop_
_entity.id
_entity.type
_entity.pdbx_description
1 polymer ?
#
loop_
_entity_poly.entity_id
_entity_poly.type
_entity_poly.pdbx_seq_one_letter_code
_entity_poly.pdbx_strand_id
1 'polypeptide(L)'
;MEGSCVFCNIFTEKIIFQNDYAFVVPDKFPQSKGHLLIIPKRHVTTYFDLTAEEKGAMLNLLDQAKIYTDDYHFPNGYNVLINAGEAAGQIVMHAHIHLIPRYGR
;
A
#
# COMPACT_ATOMS: atom_id res chain seq x y z
N MET A 1 8.57 6.24 15.58
CA MET A 1 9.12 7.07 14.51
C MET A 1 10.54 6.59 14.25
N GLU A 2 10.78 5.94 13.12
CA GLU A 2 12.15 5.76 12.63
C GLU A 2 12.45 6.94 11.72
N GLY A 3 13.34 7.83 12.16
CA GLY A 3 13.55 9.14 11.52
C GLY A 3 13.89 9.10 10.02
N SER A 4 14.30 7.94 9.50
CA SER A 4 14.66 7.71 8.09
C SER A 4 13.57 7.01 7.26
N CYS A 5 12.47 6.56 7.85
CA CYS A 5 11.44 5.81 7.14
C CYS A 5 10.67 6.71 6.16
N VAL A 6 10.76 6.41 4.86
CA VAL A 6 10.11 7.20 3.79
C VAL A 6 8.58 7.26 3.90
N PHE A 7 7.96 6.23 4.50
CA PHE A 7 6.51 6.19 4.71
C PHE A 7 6.06 6.93 5.97
N CYS A 8 6.88 6.96 7.03
CA CYS A 8 6.58 7.77 8.22
C CYS A 8 6.68 9.27 7.92
N ASN A 9 7.51 9.63 6.94
CA ASN A 9 7.73 11.01 6.52
C ASN A 9 6.95 11.37 5.25
N ILE A 10 5.89 10.62 4.93
CA ILE A 10 5.07 10.94 3.76
C ILE A 10 4.28 12.22 4.01
N PHE A 11 4.22 13.09 3.01
CA PHE A 11 3.45 14.32 3.09
C PHE A 11 1.98 14.06 2.79
N THR A 12 1.09 14.77 3.49
CA THR A 12 -0.36 14.55 3.46
C THR A 12 -0.98 14.75 2.08
N GLU A 13 -0.42 15.59 1.22
CA GLU A 13 -0.92 15.86 -0.13
C GLU A 13 -0.79 14.67 -1.10
N LYS A 14 -0.01 13.65 -0.74
CA LYS A 14 0.13 12.42 -1.55
C LYS A 14 -0.89 11.36 -1.19
N ILE A 15 -1.61 11.53 -0.09
CA ILE A 15 -2.62 10.59 0.40
C ILE A 15 -3.88 10.75 -0.44
N ILE A 16 -4.30 9.67 -1.11
CA ILE A 16 -5.55 9.65 -1.89
C ILE A 16 -6.74 9.54 -0.93
N PHE A 17 -6.68 8.58 -0.01
CA PHE A 17 -7.63 8.42 1.09
C PHE A 17 -6.98 7.63 2.24
N GLN A 18 -7.58 7.72 3.42
CA GLN A 18 -7.09 7.11 4.66
C GLN A 18 -8.23 6.80 5.61
N ASN A 19 -7.97 5.93 6.58
CA ASN A 19 -8.83 5.70 7.74
C ASN A 19 -8.01 5.88 9.02
N ASP A 20 -8.50 5.41 10.17
CA ASP A 20 -7.83 5.59 11.46
C ASP A 20 -6.44 4.96 11.52
N TYR A 21 -6.24 3.81 10.86
CA TYR A 21 -5.04 2.99 11.01
C TYR A 21 -4.10 3.01 9.80
N ALA A 22 -4.57 3.36 8.61
CA ALA A 22 -3.79 3.24 7.39
C ALA A 22 -4.16 4.31 6.35
N PHE A 23 -3.33 4.44 5.33
CA PHE A 23 -3.50 5.39 4.24
C PHE A 23 -3.07 4.78 2.89
N VAL A 24 -3.55 5.36 1.80
CA VAL A 24 -3.25 4.94 0.42
C VAL A 24 -2.54 6.05 -0.34
N VAL A 25 -1.45 5.69 -1.01
CA VAL A 25 -0.67 6.59 -1.89
C VAL A 25 -0.33 5.93 -3.23
N PRO A 26 -0.06 6.72 -4.28
CA PRO A 26 0.57 6.19 -5.48
C PRO A 26 2.00 5.71 -5.19
N ASP A 27 2.40 4.58 -5.78
CA ASP A 27 3.81 4.18 -5.76
C ASP A 27 4.64 5.18 -6.58
N LYS A 28 5.79 5.59 -6.03
CA LYS A 28 6.73 6.50 -6.70
C LYS A 28 7.40 5.83 -7.92
N PHE A 29 7.54 4.52 -7.90
CA PHE A 29 8.13 3.69 -8.94
C PHE A 29 7.12 2.61 -9.37
N PRO A 30 6.02 3.01 -10.03
CA PRO A 30 4.91 2.12 -10.32
C PRO A 30 5.31 1.00 -11.29
N GLN A 31 4.94 -0.25 -10.98
CA GLN A 31 5.11 -1.37 -11.93
C GLN A 31 4.13 -1.27 -13.12
N SER A 32 3.03 -0.55 -12.93
CA SER A 32 2.03 -0.28 -13.95
C SER A 32 1.22 0.96 -13.58
N LYS A 33 0.52 1.55 -14.56
CA LYS A 33 -0.35 2.71 -14.32
C LYS A 33 -1.36 2.41 -13.21
N GLY A 34 -1.44 3.29 -12.21
CA GLY A 34 -2.36 3.12 -11.08
C GLY A 34 -1.85 2.20 -9.98
N HIS A 35 -0.55 1.87 -9.92
CA HIS A 35 0.03 1.14 -8.80
C HIS A 35 -0.10 1.96 -7.51
N LEU A 36 -0.83 1.41 -6.53
CA LEU A 36 -1.06 2.01 -5.23
C LEU A 36 -0.42 1.19 -4.11
N LEU A 37 -0.05 1.89 -3.04
CA LEU A 37 0.45 1.32 -1.79
C LEU A 37 -0.53 1.59 -0.67
N ILE A 38 -0.88 0.56 0.10
CA ILE A 38 -1.65 0.67 1.34
C ILE A 38 -0.69 0.47 2.51
N ILE A 39 -0.58 1.46 3.40
CA ILE A 39 0.48 1.54 4.41
C ILE A 39 -0.17 1.85 5.77
N PRO A 40 0.19 1.14 6.87
CA PRO A 40 -0.27 1.49 8.19
C PRO A 40 0.36 2.82 8.65
N LYS A 41 -0.35 3.58 9.47
CA LYS A 41 0.19 4.80 10.08
C LYS A 41 1.25 4.47 11.13
N ARG A 42 1.03 3.39 11.89
CA ARG A 42 2.01 2.90 12.85
C ARG A 42 3.14 2.22 12.09
N HIS A 43 4.37 2.66 12.39
CA HIS A 43 5.55 2.00 11.86
C HIS A 43 5.66 0.58 12.41
N VAL A 44 5.51 -0.40 11.53
CA VAL A 44 5.81 -1.81 11.77
C VAL A 44 6.54 -2.40 10.59
N THR A 45 7.48 -3.30 10.86
CA THR A 45 8.39 -3.78 9.81
C THR A 45 7.68 -4.64 8.79
N THR A 46 6.89 -5.63 9.20
CA THR A 46 6.24 -6.58 8.28
C THR A 46 4.73 -6.67 8.52
N TYR A 47 4.02 -7.28 7.57
CA TYR A 47 2.59 -7.57 7.72
C TYR A 47 2.27 -8.43 8.96
N PHE A 48 3.22 -9.23 9.43
CA PHE A 48 3.04 -10.11 10.58
C PHE A 48 3.08 -9.36 11.92
N ASP A 49 3.59 -8.12 11.93
CA ASP A 49 3.69 -7.26 13.12
C ASP A 49 2.44 -6.35 13.31
N LEU A 50 1.50 -6.41 12.37
CA LEU A 50 0.24 -5.66 12.41
C LEU A 50 -0.75 -6.28 13.40
N THR A 51 -1.51 -5.43 14.09
CA THR A 51 -2.67 -5.89 14.88
C THR A 51 -3.81 -6.34 13.97
N ALA A 52 -4.83 -6.97 14.55
CA ALA A 52 -6.01 -7.39 13.80
C ALA A 52 -6.79 -6.19 13.23
N GLU A 53 -6.89 -5.11 14.01
CA GLU A 53 -7.56 -3.87 13.63
C GLU A 53 -6.84 -3.20 12.46
N GLU A 54 -5.51 -3.13 12.50
CA GLU A 54 -4.70 -2.58 11.41
C GLU A 54 -4.84 -3.41 10.13
N LYS A 55 -4.80 -4.74 10.23
CA LYS A 55 -5.02 -5.63 9.07
C LYS A 55 -6.40 -5.40 8.46
N GLY A 56 -7.46 -5.36 9.27
CA GLY A 56 -8.81 -5.09 8.79
C GLY A 56 -8.93 -3.72 8.13
N ALA A 57 -8.36 -2.69 8.75
CA ALA A 57 -8.35 -1.34 8.21
C ALA A 57 -7.58 -1.23 6.89
N MET A 58 -6.45 -1.91 6.75
CA MET A 58 -5.69 -1.96 5.49
C MET A 58 -6.44 -2.70 4.38
N LEU A 59 -7.11 -3.82 4.69
CA LEU A 59 -7.90 -4.57 3.71
C LEU A 59 -9.12 -3.76 3.24
N ASN A 60 -9.79 -3.04 4.14
CA ASN A 60 -10.86 -2.12 3.75
C ASN A 60 -10.39 -1.02 2.78
N LEU A 61 -9.17 -0.51 2.98
CA LEU A 61 -8.57 0.45 2.05
C LEU A 61 -8.12 -0.18 0.74
N LEU A 62 -7.69 -1.44 0.75
CA LEU A 62 -7.37 -2.19 -0.46
C LEU A 62 -8.60 -2.34 -1.37
N ASP A 63 -9.76 -2.65 -0.80
CA ASP A 63 -11.02 -2.75 -1.55
C ASP A 63 -11.42 -1.38 -2.14
N GLN A 64 -11.30 -0.30 -1.36
CA GLN A 64 -11.55 1.06 -1.85
C GLN A 64 -10.55 1.47 -2.95
N ALA A 65 -9.28 1.10 -2.80
CA ALA A 65 -8.24 1.35 -3.80
C ALA A 65 -8.52 0.62 -5.10
N LYS A 66 -9.02 -0.61 -5.04
CA LYS A 66 -9.44 -1.34 -6.24
C LYS A 66 -10.57 -0.61 -6.97
N ILE A 67 -11.62 -0.17 -6.26
CA ILE A 67 -12.74 0.60 -6.86
C ILE A 67 -12.21 1.89 -7.50
N TYR A 68 -11.41 2.66 -6.76
CA TYR A 68 -10.77 3.86 -7.29
C TYR A 68 -9.97 3.56 -8.57
N THR A 69 -9.12 2.54 -8.56
CA THR A 69 -8.35 2.19 -9.75
C THR A 69 -9.23 1.76 -10.92
N ASP A 70 -10.32 1.03 -10.69
CA ASP A 70 -11.26 0.65 -11.76
C ASP A 70 -11.82 1.89 -12.45
N ASP A 71 -12.29 2.87 -11.67
CA ASP A 71 -12.97 4.07 -12.18
C ASP A 71 -12.04 5.00 -12.96
N TYR A 72 -10.76 5.08 -12.57
CA TYR A 72 -9.81 6.03 -13.16
C TYR A 72 -8.83 5.40 -14.14
N HIS A 73 -8.63 4.09 -14.08
CA HIS A 73 -7.58 3.43 -14.84
C HIS A 73 -8.04 2.23 -15.66
N PHE A 74 -9.19 1.63 -15.37
CA PHE A 74 -9.79 0.54 -16.17
C PHE A 74 -8.85 -0.66 -16.42
N PRO A 75 -8.21 -1.25 -15.39
CA PRO A 75 -7.36 -2.43 -15.58
C PRO A 75 -8.17 -3.69 -15.87
N ASN A 76 -7.49 -4.71 -16.41
CA ASN A 76 -8.06 -6.02 -16.69
C ASN A 76 -7.84 -7.06 -15.57
N GLY A 77 -7.00 -6.73 -14.59
CA GLY A 77 -6.70 -7.59 -13.45
C GLY A 77 -5.78 -6.91 -12.47
N TYR A 78 -5.39 -7.62 -11.41
CA TYR A 78 -4.55 -7.08 -10.35
C TYR A 78 -3.57 -8.12 -9.81
N ASN A 79 -2.41 -7.67 -9.37
CA ASN A 79 -1.62 -8.38 -8.37
C ASN A 79 -1.76 -7.65 -7.03
N VAL A 80 -2.03 -8.40 -5.97
CA VAL A 80 -1.93 -7.93 -4.60
C VAL A 80 -0.70 -8.60 -4.00
N LEU A 81 0.29 -7.81 -3.57
CA LEU A 81 1.58 -8.32 -3.11
C LEU A 81 1.93 -7.75 -1.74
N ILE A 82 2.44 -8.61 -0.87
CA ILE A 82 2.95 -8.26 0.44
C ILE A 82 4.31 -8.96 0.58
N ASN A 83 5.38 -8.19 0.67
CA ASN A 83 6.71 -8.73 0.92
C ASN A 83 7.03 -8.58 2.42
N ALA A 84 7.54 -9.64 3.04
CA ALA A 84 7.92 -9.66 4.45
C ALA A 84 9.36 -10.16 4.60
N GLY A 85 10.26 -9.26 4.95
CA GLY A 85 11.70 -9.51 5.04
C GLY A 85 12.44 -9.33 3.72
N GLU A 86 13.74 -9.05 3.82
CA GLU A 86 14.61 -8.76 2.67
C GLU A 86 14.66 -9.91 1.65
N ALA A 87 14.72 -11.16 2.14
CA ALA A 87 14.74 -12.35 1.27
C ALA A 87 13.46 -12.51 0.43
N ALA A 88 12.33 -11.94 0.87
CA ALA A 88 11.09 -11.89 0.11
C ALA A 88 10.97 -10.65 -0.80
N GLY A 89 12.03 -9.85 -0.92
CA GLY A 89 12.05 -8.63 -1.74
C GLY A 89 11.46 -7.39 -1.05
N GLN A 90 11.37 -7.37 0.28
CA GLN A 90 10.99 -6.16 1.01
C GLN A 90 12.16 -5.17 1.05
N ILE A 91 11.99 -3.99 0.45
CA ILE A 91 13.02 -2.93 0.41
C ILE A 91 12.74 -1.84 1.45
N VAL A 92 11.48 -1.41 1.57
CA VAL A 92 11.07 -0.48 2.64
C VAL A 92 10.61 -1.29 3.84
N MET A 93 11.35 -1.19 4.95
CA MET A 93 11.11 -1.91 6.21
C MET A 93 9.96 -1.29 7.02
N HIS A 94 8.86 -0.99 6.34
CA HIS A 94 7.59 -0.60 6.89
C HIS A 94 6.53 -1.35 6.08
N ALA A 95 5.71 -2.17 6.73
CA ALA A 95 4.69 -3.01 6.12
C ALA A 95 3.85 -2.22 5.12
N HIS A 96 3.59 -2.82 3.96
CA HIS A 96 2.72 -2.23 2.95
C HIS A 96 2.15 -3.31 2.05
N ILE A 97 0.97 -3.04 1.50
CA ILE A 97 0.33 -3.87 0.49
C ILE A 97 0.45 -3.13 -0.84
N HIS A 98 0.98 -3.81 -1.84
CA HIS A 98 0.93 -3.36 -3.23
C HIS A 98 -0.40 -3.76 -3.85
N LEU A 99 -1.09 -2.80 -4.47
CA LEU A 99 -2.17 -3.05 -5.41
C LEU A 99 -1.68 -2.67 -6.80
N ILE A 100 -1.30 -3.65 -7.62
CA ILE A 100 -0.67 -3.46 -8.92
C ILE A 100 -1.70 -3.79 -10.01
N PRO A 101 -2.23 -2.79 -10.72
CA PRO A 101 -3.18 -3.03 -11.80
C PRO A 101 -2.50 -3.69 -12.98
N ARG A 102 -3.20 -4.56 -13.69
CA ARG A 102 -2.70 -5.30 -14.85
C ARG A 102 -3.61 -5.02 -16.03
N TYR A 103 -3.01 -4.66 -17.15
CA TYR A 103 -3.72 -4.28 -18.37
C TYR A 103 -3.63 -5.38 -19.44
N GLY A 104 -3.40 -6.63 -19.00
CA GLY A 104 -3.13 -7.76 -19.88
C GLY A 104 -1.78 -7.66 -20.61
N ARG A 105 -1.58 -8.61 -21.53
CA ARG A 105 -0.70 -8.46 -22.69
C ARG A 105 -1.56 -8.04 -23.86
#